data_AF-A0A6J5G1X2-F1
#
_entry.id   AF-A0A6J5G1X2-F1
#
_cell.length_a   1.000
_cell.length_b   1.000
_cell.length_c   1.000
_cell.angle_alpha   90.00
_cell.angle_beta   90.00
_cell.angle_gamma   90.00
#
_symmetry.space_group_name_H-M   'P 1'
#
loop_
_entity.id
_entity.type
_entity.pdbx_description
1 polymer ?
#
loop_
_entity_poly.entity_id
_entity_poly.type
_entity_poly.pdbx_seq_one_letter_code
_entity_poly.pdbx_strand_id
1 'polypeptide(L)'
;MANTANVPNEHDEHERRADEDPGSPPTEVSKPIGDAIPTPVEPGVDQPLPHKGEDPVPEKDEGDDSPLGDTDTPGVPDPGPSDFA
;
A
#
# COMPACT_ATOMS: atom_id res chain seq x y z
N MET A 1 57.82 -6.89 -6.93
CA MET A 1 56.54 -6.74 -7.66
C MET A 1 55.90 -8.12 -7.78
N ALA A 2 54.65 -8.20 -7.30
CA ALA A 2 53.61 -9.24 -7.43
C ALA A 2 54.01 -10.73 -7.29
N ASN A 3 53.77 -11.30 -6.10
CA ASN A 3 53.55 -12.73 -5.93
C ASN A 3 52.07 -13.06 -6.11
N THR A 4 51.83 -14.09 -6.89
CA THR A 4 50.58 -14.84 -7.10
C THR A 4 49.82 -15.18 -5.83
N ALA A 5 48.51 -14.94 -5.84
CA ALA A 5 47.50 -15.93 -5.45
C ALA A 5 46.10 -15.37 -5.78
N ASN A 6 45.47 -15.93 -6.81
CA ASN A 6 44.02 -15.89 -6.94
C ASN A 6 43.49 -16.75 -5.79
N VAL A 7 43.05 -16.11 -4.72
CA VAL A 7 42.45 -16.81 -3.58
C VAL A 7 41.10 -17.33 -4.06
N PRO A 8 40.86 -18.65 -4.15
CA PRO A 8 39.51 -19.13 -4.39
C PRO A 8 38.67 -18.66 -3.21
N ASN A 9 37.49 -18.15 -3.52
CA ASN A 9 36.47 -17.86 -2.53
C ASN A 9 36.05 -19.18 -1.87
N GLU A 10 36.77 -19.59 -0.82
CA GLU A 10 36.42 -20.74 0.02
C GLU A 10 35.21 -20.32 0.86
N HIS A 11 34.04 -20.33 0.23
CA HIS A 11 32.83 -20.58 0.98
C HIS A 11 33.00 -21.98 1.54
N ASP A 12 33.26 -22.05 2.85
CA ASP A 12 32.95 -23.21 3.68
C ASP A 12 31.51 -23.62 3.35
N GLU A 13 31.38 -24.48 2.35
CA GLU A 13 30.20 -25.29 2.16
C GLU A 13 30.19 -26.21 3.36
N HIS A 14 29.55 -25.77 4.43
CA HIS A 14 29.16 -26.64 5.53
C HIS A 14 28.59 -27.89 4.88
N GLU A 15 29.36 -28.98 4.94
CA GLU A 15 29.00 -30.30 4.45
C GLU A 15 27.71 -30.68 5.17
N ARG A 16 26.56 -30.30 4.59
CA ARG A 16 25.24 -30.67 5.09
C ARG A 16 25.22 -32.17 5.07
N ARG A 17 25.33 -32.76 6.26
CA ARG A 17 25.44 -34.20 6.40
C ARG A 17 24.15 -34.75 5.81
N ALA A 18 24.26 -35.73 4.92
CA ALA A 18 23.09 -36.33 4.26
C ALA A 18 22.08 -36.95 5.25
N ASP A 19 22.48 -37.09 6.52
CA ASP A 19 21.67 -37.59 7.64
C ASP A 19 20.95 -36.48 8.43
N GLU A 20 21.08 -35.20 8.05
CA GLU A 20 20.30 -34.11 8.65
C GLU A 20 18.87 -34.18 8.12
N ASP A 21 17.92 -34.43 9.03
CA ASP A 21 16.48 -34.31 8.76
C ASP A 21 16.23 -32.95 8.10
N PRO A 22 15.66 -32.89 6.87
CA PRO A 22 15.48 -31.65 6.11
C PRO A 22 14.59 -30.61 6.82
N GLY A 23 14.08 -30.94 8.00
CA GLY A 23 13.17 -30.13 8.76
C GLY A 23 11.76 -30.27 8.18
N SER A 24 10.77 -30.09 9.05
CA SER A 24 9.39 -30.02 8.59
C SER A 24 9.18 -28.73 7.80
N PRO A 25 8.35 -28.74 6.73
CA PRO A 25 7.95 -27.51 6.08
C PRO A 25 7.31 -26.57 7.12
N PRO A 26 7.50 -25.25 7.01
CA PRO A 26 6.91 -24.30 7.94
C PRO A 26 5.40 -24.54 8.05
N THR A 27 4.94 -24.89 9.26
CA THR A 27 3.51 -25.10 9.52
C THR A 27 2.78 -23.79 9.78
N GLU A 28 3.52 -22.69 9.95
CA GLU A 28 2.96 -21.38 10.18
C GLU A 28 2.50 -20.75 8.85
N VAL A 29 1.24 -20.35 8.81
CA VAL A 29 0.70 -19.56 7.71
C VAL A 29 1.37 -18.18 7.76
N SER A 30 2.00 -17.76 6.67
CA SER A 30 2.62 -16.43 6.57
C SER A 30 1.62 -15.35 6.96
N LYS A 31 1.88 -14.67 8.08
CA LYS A 31 1.08 -13.51 8.50
C LYS A 31 1.31 -12.36 7.53
N PRO A 32 0.28 -11.56 7.21
CA PRO A 32 0.46 -10.39 6.37
C PRO A 32 1.43 -9.40 7.02
N ILE A 33 2.37 -8.92 6.23
CA ILE A 33 3.26 -7.82 6.63
C ILE A 33 2.37 -6.57 6.71
N GLY A 34 2.03 -6.13 7.91
CA GLY A 34 1.14 -4.98 8.10
C GLY A 34 0.35 -4.99 9.40
N ASP A 35 0.12 -6.17 10.00
CA ASP A 35 -0.59 -6.28 11.29
C ASP A 35 0.20 -5.66 12.46
N ALA A 36 1.50 -5.43 12.27
CA ALA A 36 2.36 -4.76 13.23
C ALA A 36 2.28 -3.22 13.16
N ILE A 37 1.64 -2.66 12.12
CA ILE A 37 1.45 -1.22 11.98
C ILE A 37 0.09 -0.85 12.56
N PRO A 38 0.01 0.08 13.52
CA PRO A 38 -1.26 0.58 14.02
C PRO A 38 -2.15 1.06 12.86
N THR A 39 -3.43 0.70 12.88
CA THR A 39 -4.41 1.27 11.94
C THR A 39 -4.39 2.79 12.05
N PRO A 40 -4.42 3.53 10.93
CA PRO A 40 -4.56 4.98 10.98
C PRO A 40 -5.79 5.40 11.79
N VAL A 41 -5.67 6.49 12.54
CA VAL A 41 -6.83 7.11 13.19
C VAL A 41 -7.59 7.89 12.13
N GLU A 42 -8.91 7.69 12.07
CA GLU A 42 -9.78 8.47 11.21
C GLU A 42 -9.94 9.89 11.79
N PRO A 43 -9.60 10.95 11.03
CA PRO A 43 -9.81 12.31 11.50
C PRO A 43 -11.30 12.58 11.70
N GLY A 44 -11.67 13.17 12.84
CA GLY A 44 -13.05 13.59 13.12
C GLY A 44 -13.89 12.63 13.97
N VAL A 45 -13.43 11.40 14.24
CA VAL A 45 -14.17 10.44 15.11
C VAL A 45 -14.26 10.94 16.55
N ASP A 46 -13.17 11.52 17.07
CA ASP A 46 -13.12 12.10 18.42
C ASP A 46 -13.63 13.54 18.46
N GLN A 47 -14.06 14.12 17.33
CA GLN A 47 -14.65 15.45 17.32
C GLN A 47 -16.13 15.35 17.71
N PRO A 48 -16.63 16.25 18.59
CA PRO A 48 -18.05 16.28 18.89
C PRO A 48 -18.83 16.56 17.59
N LEU A 49 -19.96 15.88 17.44
CA LEU A 49 -20.91 16.24 16.38
C LEU A 49 -21.31 17.71 16.55
N PRO A 50 -21.38 18.48 15.46
CA PRO A 50 -21.94 19.83 15.49
C PRO A 50 -23.33 19.84 16.12
N HIS A 51 -23.69 20.95 16.78
CA HIS A 51 -25.04 21.09 17.30
C HIS A 51 -26.05 21.07 16.15
N LYS A 52 -27.17 20.36 16.37
CA LYS A 52 -28.23 20.27 15.37
C LYS A 52 -28.77 21.68 15.05
N GLY A 53 -28.61 22.10 13.80
CA GLY A 53 -29.03 23.43 13.32
C GLY A 53 -27.93 24.50 13.34
N GLU A 54 -26.72 24.13 13.73
CA GLU A 54 -25.53 24.95 13.59
C GLU A 54 -24.78 24.50 12.34
N ASP A 55 -25.39 24.74 11.17
CA ASP A 55 -24.64 24.65 9.92
C ASP A 55 -23.53 25.71 10.02
N PRO A 56 -22.25 25.37 9.74
CA PRO A 56 -21.25 26.40 9.59
C PRO A 56 -21.76 27.32 8.49
N VAL A 57 -22.06 28.57 8.84
CA VAL A 57 -22.28 29.60 7.82
C VAL A 57 -21.01 29.56 6.98
N PRO A 58 -21.06 29.15 5.70
CA PRO A 58 -19.89 29.30 4.87
C PRO A 58 -19.54 30.78 4.94
N GLU A 59 -18.34 31.12 5.40
CA GLU A 59 -17.82 32.45 5.17
C GLU A 59 -18.00 32.67 3.68
N LYS A 60 -18.87 33.62 3.32
CA LYS A 60 -19.09 33.97 1.93
C LYS A 60 -17.74 34.50 1.45
N ASP A 61 -16.98 33.64 0.80
CA ASP A 61 -15.90 34.11 -0.06
C ASP A 61 -16.61 34.85 -1.18
N GLU A 62 -16.58 36.18 -1.08
CA GLU A 62 -17.17 37.10 -2.04
C GLU A 62 -16.33 37.04 -3.32
N GLY A 63 -16.52 35.98 -4.10
CA GLY A 63 -15.95 35.87 -5.44
C GLY A 63 -15.74 34.44 -5.92
N ASP A 64 -16.79 33.73 -6.30
CA ASP A 64 -16.78 32.90 -7.51
C ASP A 64 -18.21 32.45 -7.87
N ASP A 65 -18.95 33.24 -8.65
CA ASP A 65 -20.20 32.83 -9.32
C ASP A 65 -19.93 31.85 -10.48
N SER A 66 -18.84 31.09 -10.43
CA SER A 66 -18.56 30.04 -11.40
C SER A 66 -19.41 28.81 -11.03
N PRO A 67 -20.26 28.26 -11.91
CA PRO A 67 -20.95 27.02 -11.62
C PRO A 67 -19.90 25.92 -11.39
N LEU A 68 -19.79 25.47 -10.14
CA LEU A 68 -19.09 24.23 -9.75
C LEU A 68 -19.77 23.06 -10.49
N GLY A 69 -19.37 22.79 -11.73
CA GLY A 69 -20.10 21.81 -12.52
C GLY A 69 -19.61 21.56 -13.93
N ASP A 70 -18.95 22.52 -14.57
CA ASP A 70 -18.27 22.27 -15.84
C ASP A 70 -16.89 21.68 -15.56
N THR A 71 -16.90 20.52 -14.90
CA THR A 71 -15.74 19.65 -14.93
C THR A 71 -15.59 19.21 -16.38
N ASP A 72 -14.72 19.89 -17.12
CA ASP A 72 -14.22 19.46 -18.44
C ASP A 72 -13.34 18.21 -18.26
N THR A 73 -13.88 17.18 -17.61
CA THR A 73 -13.35 15.83 -17.69
C THR A 73 -13.69 15.35 -19.09
N PRO A 74 -12.71 14.96 -19.92
CA PRO A 74 -13.03 14.25 -21.15
C PRO A 74 -13.92 13.06 -20.76
N GLY A 75 -15.15 13.07 -21.28
CA GLY A 75 -16.15 12.05 -20.93
C GLY A 75 -15.56 10.66 -21.10
N VAL A 76 -15.86 9.76 -20.17
CA VAL A 76 -15.49 8.35 -20.31
C VAL A 76 -16.09 7.88 -21.65
N PRO A 77 -15.29 7.32 -22.58
CA PRO A 77 -15.82 6.82 -23.83
C PRO A 77 -16.87 5.75 -23.54
N ASP A 78 -17.93 5.72 -24.33
CA ASP A 78 -18.98 4.71 -24.20
C ASP A 78 -18.35 3.31 -24.19
N PRO A 79 -18.83 2.38 -23.33
CA PRO A 79 -18.34 1.01 -23.31
C PRO A 79 -18.38 0.42 -24.72
N GLY A 80 -17.25 -0.09 -25.19
CA GLY A 80 -17.15 -0.76 -26.49
C GLY A 80 -18.05 -2.00 -26.55
N PRO A 81 -18.37 -2.50 -27.77
CA PRO A 81 -19.13 -3.74 -27.92
C PRO A 81 -18.42 -4.88 -27.19
N SER A 82 -19.17 -5.60 -26.36
CA SER A 82 -18.66 -6.73 -25.59
C SER A 82 -18.38 -7.91 -26.52
N ASP A 83 -17.12 -8.34 -26.62
CA ASP A 83 -16.66 -9.46 -27.46
C ASP A 83 -16.78 -10.84 -26.75
N PHE A 84 -17.73 -10.96 -25.82
CA PHE A 84 -17.95 -12.19 -25.04
C PHE A 84 -18.97 -13.15 -25.72
N ALA A 85 -18.96 -13.24 -27.05
CA ALA A 85 -19.91 -14.04 -27.84
C ALA A 85 -19.23 -15.09 -28.72
#